data_AF-A0A0E1WCN3-F1
#
_entry.id   AF-A0A0E1WCN3-F1
#
_cell.length_a   1.000
_cell.length_b   1.000
_cell.length_c   1.000
_cell.angle_alpha   90.00
_cell.angle_beta   90.00
_cell.angle_gamma   90.00
#
_symmetry.space_group_name_H-M   'P 1'
#
loop_
_entity.id
_entity.type
_entity.pdbx_description
1 polymer ?
#
loop_
_entity_poly.entity_id
_entity_poly.type
_entity_poly.pdbx_seq_one_letter_code
_entity_poly.pdbx_strand_id
1 'polypeptide(L)'
;MLERFTYRGYDVEIEAIEREGDALGPRVLVGMSIVRVRDGEVLFRESPIRVLPAGVTITSELAIEYRRDEARRRVDDATAR
;
A
#
# COMPACT_ATOMS: atom_id res chain seq x y z
N MET A 1 8.81 1.72 -8.90
CA MET A 1 8.12 0.55 -9.50
C MET A 1 6.62 0.77 -9.39
N LEU A 2 5.86 0.38 -10.42
CA LEU A 2 4.40 0.46 -10.43
C LEU A 2 3.85 -0.92 -10.80
N GLU A 3 3.04 -1.51 -9.92
CA GLU A 3 2.38 -2.80 -10.15
C GLU A 3 0.86 -2.59 -10.16
N ARG A 4 0.18 -3.23 -11.11
CA ARG A 4 -1.27 -3.13 -11.28
C ARG A 4 -1.85 -4.51 -11.52
N PHE A 5 -2.91 -4.83 -10.81
CA PHE A 5 -3.63 -6.10 -11.00
C PHE A 5 -5.10 -5.94 -10.63
N THR A 6 -5.93 -6.82 -11.19
CA THR A 6 -7.35 -6.88 -10.85
C THR A 6 -7.59 -8.01 -9.85
N TYR A 7 -8.28 -7.70 -8.76
CA TYR A 7 -8.67 -8.66 -7.73
C TYR A 7 -10.15 -8.54 -7.42
N ARG A 8 -10.94 -9.61 -7.67
CA ARG A 8 -12.38 -9.68 -7.33
C ARG A 8 -13.22 -8.47 -7.80
N GLY A 9 -12.94 -7.92 -8.98
CA GLY A 9 -13.66 -6.75 -9.52
C GLY A 9 -13.16 -5.39 -9.01
N TYR A 10 -11.98 -5.37 -8.39
CA TYR A 10 -11.26 -4.18 -7.99
C TYR A 10 -9.95 -4.08 -8.77
N ASP A 11 -9.62 -2.90 -9.27
CA ASP A 11 -8.29 -2.58 -9.76
C ASP A 11 -7.46 -2.10 -8.60
N VAL A 12 -6.34 -2.79 -8.39
CA VAL A 12 -5.38 -2.50 -7.34
C VAL A 12 -4.12 -1.97 -7.99
N GLU A 13 -3.68 -0.80 -7.54
CA GLU A 13 -2.41 -0.18 -7.94
C GLU A 13 -1.50 -0.09 -6.73
N ILE A 14 -0.25 -0.49 -6.92
CA ILE A 14 0.82 -0.39 -5.94
C ILE A 14 1.94 0.44 -6.54
N GLU A 15 2.27 1.52 -5.86
CA GLU A 15 3.38 2.38 -6.22
C GLU A 15 4.50 2.21 -5.19
N ALA A 16 5.71 1.87 -5.64
CA ALA A 16 6.89 1.80 -4.79
C ALA A 16 7.90 2.84 -5.27
N ILE A 17 8.14 3.85 -4.44
CA ILE A 17 9.05 4.97 -4.72
C ILE A 17 10.29 4.81 -3.85
N GLU A 18 11.45 4.62 -4.47
CA GLU A 18 12.73 4.69 -3.78
C GLU A 18 13.00 6.13 -3.34
N ARG A 19 13.38 6.27 -2.07
CA ARG A 19 13.82 7.52 -1.46
C ARG A 19 15.29 7.37 -1.08
N GLU A 20 16.11 8.30 -1.55
CA GLU A 20 17.48 8.43 -1.07
C GLU A 20 17.48 8.54 0.46
N GLY A 21 18.35 7.74 1.06
CA GLY A 21 18.38 7.55 2.50
C GLY A 21 18.87 8.78 3.24
N ASP A 22 18.23 9.06 4.36
CA ASP A 22 18.79 9.90 5.42
C ASP A 22 19.74 9.06 6.30
N ALA A 23 19.90 9.41 7.58
CA ALA A 23 20.72 8.66 8.55
C ALA A 23 20.32 7.17 8.71
N LEU A 24 19.13 6.77 8.22
CA LEU A 24 18.59 5.42 8.36
C LEU A 24 18.73 4.59 7.07
N GLY A 25 19.46 5.09 6.07
CA GLY A 25 19.73 4.40 4.81
C GLY A 25 18.58 4.47 3.80
N PRO A 26 18.80 3.97 2.57
CA PRO A 26 17.82 4.06 1.49
C PRO A 26 16.55 3.29 1.83
N ARG A 27 15.41 3.86 1.47
CA ARG A 27 14.07 3.36 1.82
C ARG A 27 13.16 3.33 0.60
N VAL A 28 12.13 2.49 0.68
CA VAL A 28 11.04 2.43 -0.29
C VAL A 28 9.77 2.87 0.40
N LEU A 29 9.12 3.89 -0.16
CA LEU A 29 7.78 4.31 0.19
C LEU A 29 6.80 3.52 -0.68
N VAL A 30 5.89 2.79 -0.03
CA VAL A 30 4.85 2.02 -0.72
C VAL A 30 3.54 2.77 -0.60
N GLY A 31 2.94 3.13 -1.73
CA GLY A 31 1.57 3.62 -1.87
C GLY A 31 0.66 2.54 -2.45
N MET A 32 -0.63 2.64 -2.15
CA MET A 32 -1.66 1.74 -2.67
C MET A 32 -2.95 2.49 -3.00
N SER A 33 -3.56 2.12 -4.12
CA SER A 33 -4.90 2.55 -4.54
C SER A 33 -5.76 1.35 -4.88
N ILE A 34 -7.03 1.37 -4.48
CA ILE A 34 -8.02 0.35 -4.83
C ILE A 34 -9.23 1.05 -5.41
N VAL A 35 -9.54 0.74 -6.67
CA VAL A 35 -10.64 1.31 -7.43
C VAL A 35 -11.61 0.20 -7.80
N ARG A 36 -12.91 0.42 -7.65
CA ARG A 36 -13.92 -0.53 -8.09
C ARG A 36 -14.08 -0.45 -9.61
N VAL A 37 -13.92 -1.58 -10.30
CA VAL A 37 -13.90 -1.64 -11.77
C VAL A 37 -15.22 -1.16 -12.39
N ARG A 38 -16.35 -1.49 -11.76
CA ARG A 38 -17.68 -1.27 -12.36
C ARG A 38 -18.06 0.20 -12.54
N ASP A 39 -17.60 1.07 -11.64
CA ASP A 39 -18.05 2.46 -11.51
C ASP A 39 -16.88 3.44 -11.33
N GLY A 40 -15.64 2.94 -11.21
CA GLY A 40 -14.46 3.78 -10.99
C GLY A 40 -14.37 4.35 -9.58
N GLU A 41 -15.19 3.88 -8.63
CA GLU A 41 -15.19 4.40 -7.26
C GLU A 41 -13.85 4.09 -6.58
N VAL A 42 -13.17 5.11 -6.06
CA VAL A 42 -11.95 4.94 -5.25
C VAL A 42 -12.36 4.51 -3.85
N LEU A 43 -12.09 3.25 -3.50
CA LEU A 43 -12.43 2.68 -2.19
C LEU A 43 -11.31 2.88 -1.17
N PHE A 44 -10.09 3.04 -1.65
CA PHE A 44 -8.92 3.20 -0.81
C PHE A 44 -7.81 3.90 -1.58
N ARG A 45 -7.14 4.86 -0.94
CA ARG A 45 -5.94 5.51 -1.46
C ARG A 45 -5.08 5.99 -0.31
N GLU A 46 -3.86 5.47 -0.24
CA GLU A 46 -2.86 5.79 0.80
C GLU A 46 -1.49 5.87 0.16
N SER A 47 -0.74 6.95 0.42
CA SER A 47 0.64 7.09 -0.04
C SER A 47 1.44 7.94 0.96
N PRO A 48 2.35 7.34 1.77
CA PRO A 48 2.64 5.91 1.87
C PRO A 48 1.68 5.15 2.82
N ILE A 49 1.34 3.91 2.47
CA ILE A 49 0.75 2.93 3.41
C ILE A 49 1.84 2.22 4.24
N ARG A 50 3.08 2.13 3.72
CA ARG A 50 4.21 1.53 4.43
C ARG A 50 5.56 2.10 3.98
N VAL A 51 6.52 2.07 4.89
CA VAL A 51 7.92 2.42 4.64
C VAL A 51 8.77 1.18 4.90
N LEU A 52 9.63 0.84 3.94
CA LEU A 52 10.45 -0.37 3.98
C LEU A 52 11.92 -0.04 3.69
N PRO A 53 12.87 -0.90 4.13
CA PRO A 53 14.25 -0.82 3.65
C PRO A 53 14.30 -0.97 2.12
N ALA A 54 15.27 -0.31 1.47
CA ALA A 54 15.53 -0.55 0.06
C ALA A 54 15.93 -2.00 -0.23
N GLY A 55 15.63 -2.46 -1.44
CA GLY A 55 15.86 -3.85 -1.87
C GLY A 55 14.74 -4.84 -1.54
N VAL A 56 13.68 -4.40 -0.84
CA VAL A 56 12.48 -5.22 -0.66
C VAL A 56 11.64 -5.19 -1.93
N THR A 57 11.46 -6.35 -2.56
CA THR A 57 10.52 -6.53 -3.66
C THR A 57 9.10 -6.56 -3.12
N ILE A 58 8.26 -5.65 -3.59
CA ILE A 58 6.83 -5.66 -3.28
C ILE A 58 6.14 -6.60 -4.25
N THR A 59 5.44 -7.59 -3.71
CA THR A 59 4.55 -8.46 -4.49
C THR A 59 3.10 -8.13 -4.18
N SER A 60 2.20 -8.58 -5.06
CA SER A 60 0.76 -8.53 -4.86
C SER A 60 0.33 -9.13 -3.49
N GLU A 61 0.90 -10.24 -3.04
CA GLU A 61 0.58 -10.87 -1.74
C GLU A 61 0.97 -9.98 -0.56
N LEU A 62 2.18 -9.45 -0.59
CA LEU A 62 2.71 -8.59 0.47
C LEU A 62 1.91 -7.29 0.58
N ALA A 63 1.45 -6.75 -0.55
CA ALA A 63 0.59 -5.59 -0.59
C ALA A 63 -0.79 -5.87 0.03
N ILE A 64 -1.39 -7.03 -0.24
CA ILE A 64 -2.64 -7.45 0.41
C ILE A 64 -2.45 -7.55 1.94
N GLU A 65 -1.32 -8.07 2.40
CA GLU A 65 -0.97 -8.09 3.81
C GLU A 65 -0.88 -6.68 4.41
N TYR A 66 -0.19 -5.75 3.74
CA TYR A 66 -0.09 -4.36 4.20
C TYR A 66 -1.45 -3.68 4.31
N ARG A 67 -2.37 -3.96 3.38
CA ARG A 67 -3.74 -3.45 3.45
C ARG A 67 -4.50 -4.00 4.66
N ARG A 68 -4.31 -5.29 4.98
CA ARG A 68 -4.92 -5.94 6.15
C ARG A 68 -4.37 -5.39 7.46
N ASP A 69 -3.06 -5.24 7.56
CA ASP A 69 -2.40 -4.62 8.71
C ASP A 69 -2.91 -3.21 8.95
N GLU A 70 -3.00 -2.40 7.88
CA GLU A 70 -3.50 -1.03 7.97
C GLU A 70 -4.98 -0.98 8.37
N ALA A 71 -5.80 -1.91 7.86
CA ALA A 71 -7.18 -2.04 8.30
C ALA A 71 -7.27 -2.32 9.80
N ARG A 72 -6.42 -3.24 10.30
CA ARG A 72 -6.37 -3.61 11.72
C ARG A 72 -5.96 -2.44 12.59
N ARG A 73 -4.86 -1.75 12.23
CA ARG A 73 -4.39 -0.56 12.97
C ARG A 73 -5.48 0.50 13.11
N ARG A 74 -6.24 0.78 12.04
CA ARG A 74 -7.34 1.76 12.11
C ARG A 74 -8.48 1.35 13.01
N VAL A 75 -8.81 0.05 13.04
CA VAL A 75 -9.82 -0.48 13.97
C VAL A 75 -9.30 -0.34 15.40
N ASP A 76 -8.07 -0.75 15.64
CA ASP A 76 -7.45 -0.67 16.97
C ASP A 76 -7.41 0.78 17.47
N ASP A 77 -6.95 1.73 16.63
CA ASP A 77 -6.92 3.16 16.94
C ASP A 77 -8.32 3.75 17.18
N ALA A 78 -9.34 3.30 16.43
CA ALA A 78 -10.71 3.74 16.63
C ALA A 78 -11.31 3.21 17.94
N THR A 79 -10.90 2.02 18.39
CA THR A 79 -11.34 1.42 19.66
C THR A 79 -10.55 1.89 20.89
N ALA A 80 -9.38 2.51 20.68
CA ALA A 80 -8.54 3.06 21.73
C ALA A 80 -8.94 4.48 22.17
N ARG A 81 -9.98 5.06 21.56
CA ARG A 81 -10.57 6.37 21.90
C ARG A 81 -11.88 6.20 22.66
#